data_AF-A0A7R9FFY2-F1
#
_entry.id   AF-A0A7R9FFY2-F1
#
_cell.length_a   1.000
_cell.length_b   1.000
_cell.length_c   1.000
_cell.angle_alpha   90.00
_cell.angle_beta   90.00
_cell.angle_gamma   90.00
#
_symmetry.space_group_name_H-M   'P 1'
#
loop_
_entity.id
_entity.type
_entity.pdbx_description
1 polymer ?
#
loop_
_entity_poly.entity_id
_entity_poly.type
_entity_poly.pdbx_seq_one_letter_code
_entity_poly.pdbx_strand_id
1 'polypeptide(L)'
;MQEKPTPVHPTEIRTSISPSSEVELNTTSTLANYATEAAAFVRKYDVNEDQCTSLLLSYTNAHSHSYPMLIGDHFDEDMKNQMALFLAQKYMVDFNSSHCTPLSPSLFRLPWDLASDPDYVKV
;
A
#
# COMPACT_ATOMS: atom_id res chain seq x y z
N MET A 1 70.77 20.01 -9.12
CA MET A 1 70.12 18.84 -9.73
C MET A 1 69.78 17.87 -8.60
N GLN A 2 68.57 17.98 -8.05
CA GLN A 2 68.02 17.04 -7.09
C GLN A 2 66.56 16.87 -7.48
N GLU A 3 66.25 15.73 -8.10
CA GLU A 3 64.89 15.36 -8.47
C GLU A 3 64.11 15.00 -7.20
N LYS A 4 62.94 15.61 -7.05
CA LYS A 4 61.98 15.32 -5.98
C LYS A 4 61.20 14.05 -6.37
N PRO A 5 61.23 12.96 -5.58
CA PRO A 5 60.46 11.77 -5.91
C PRO A 5 58.97 12.02 -5.63
N THR A 6 58.15 11.76 -6.65
CA THR A 6 56.69 11.85 -6.58
C THR A 6 56.14 10.52 -6.05
N PRO A 7 55.14 10.49 -5.14
CA PRO A 7 54.62 9.24 -4.62
C PRO A 7 53.75 8.55 -5.69
N VAL A 8 54.17 7.37 -6.12
CA VAL A 8 53.40 6.46 -6.97
C VAL A 8 52.28 5.85 -6.12
N HIS A 9 51.04 6.26 -6.40
CA HIS A 9 49.85 5.63 -5.84
C HIS A 9 49.63 4.27 -6.55
N PRO A 10 49.35 3.17 -5.84
CA PRO A 10 49.14 1.87 -6.47
C PRO A 10 47.87 1.87 -7.34
N THR A 11 48.04 1.44 -8.59
CA THR A 11 47.00 1.15 -9.57
C THR A 11 46.11 0.02 -9.05
N GLU A 12 44.91 0.35 -8.56
CA GLU A 12 43.88 -0.66 -8.32
C GLU A 12 43.29 -1.10 -9.66
N ILE A 13 43.53 -2.37 -9.99
CA ILE A 13 42.92 -3.08 -11.10
C ILE A 13 41.42 -3.15 -10.81
N ARG A 14 40.63 -2.29 -11.46
CA ARG A 14 39.17 -2.37 -11.41
C ARG A 14 38.75 -3.52 -12.31
N THR A 15 38.71 -4.73 -11.76
CA THR A 15 38.15 -5.90 -12.42
C THR A 15 36.69 -5.60 -12.75
N SER A 16 36.40 -5.48 -14.05
CA SER A 16 35.04 -5.44 -14.57
C SER A 16 34.37 -6.78 -14.27
N ILE A 17 33.71 -6.89 -13.13
CA ILE A 17 32.80 -7.99 -12.86
C ILE A 17 31.43 -7.51 -13.34
N SER A 18 31.10 -7.89 -14.57
CA SER A 18 29.70 -8.06 -14.95
C SER A 18 29.23 -9.38 -14.34
N PRO A 19 28.19 -9.43 -13.50
CA PRO A 19 27.42 -10.64 -13.30
C PRO A 19 26.20 -10.54 -14.22
N SER A 20 26.41 -10.88 -15.50
CA SER A 20 25.36 -11.50 -16.29
C SER A 20 25.30 -12.96 -15.86
N SER A 21 24.51 -13.25 -14.84
CA SER A 21 24.11 -14.61 -14.51
C SER A 21 22.71 -14.56 -13.90
N GLU A 22 21.73 -14.65 -14.79
CA GLU A 22 20.43 -15.29 -14.64
C GLU A 22 20.02 -15.65 -13.20
N VAL A 23 19.15 -14.82 -12.61
CA VAL A 23 18.23 -15.25 -11.55
C VAL A 23 16.83 -15.22 -12.15
N GLU A 24 16.55 -16.19 -13.02
CA GLU A 24 15.18 -16.60 -13.30
C GLU A 24 14.84 -17.75 -12.32
N LEU A 25 13.59 -17.75 -11.82
CA LEU A 25 12.93 -18.75 -10.95
C LEU A 25 12.86 -18.39 -9.45
N ASN A 26 11.94 -17.48 -9.09
CA ASN A 26 11.09 -17.55 -7.87
C ASN A 26 10.22 -16.29 -7.59
N THR A 27 10.26 -15.24 -8.42
CA THR A 27 9.55 -13.97 -8.17
C THR A 27 8.02 -14.12 -8.06
N THR A 28 7.41 -15.11 -8.70
CA THR A 28 5.96 -15.32 -8.68
C THR A 28 5.45 -15.82 -7.32
N SER A 29 6.26 -16.60 -6.58
CA SER A 29 5.82 -17.19 -5.30
C SER A 29 5.76 -16.15 -4.19
N THR A 30 6.69 -15.18 -4.17
CA THR A 30 6.75 -14.17 -3.11
C THR A 30 5.61 -13.16 -3.22
N LEU A 31 5.27 -12.71 -4.45
CA LEU A 31 4.13 -11.81 -4.68
C LEU A 31 2.78 -12.49 -4.35
N ALA A 32 2.64 -13.77 -4.67
CA ALA A 32 1.47 -14.55 -4.30
C ALA A 32 1.31 -14.67 -2.77
N ASN A 33 2.41 -14.84 -2.03
CA ASN A 33 2.36 -14.95 -0.58
C ASN A 33 1.91 -13.65 0.10
N TYR A 34 2.42 -12.48 -0.32
CA TYR A 34 2.01 -11.19 0.26
C TYR A 34 0.53 -10.88 0.02
N ALA A 35 0.05 -11.08 -1.21
CA ALA A 35 -1.37 -10.93 -1.53
C ALA A 35 -2.24 -11.90 -0.70
N THR A 36 -1.72 -13.09 -0.40
CA THR A 36 -2.39 -14.09 0.42
C THR A 36 -2.44 -13.69 1.90
N GLU A 37 -1.38 -13.08 2.44
CA GLU A 37 -1.33 -12.68 3.85
C GLU A 37 -2.24 -11.48 4.16
N ALA A 38 -2.24 -10.45 3.32
CA ALA A 38 -3.15 -9.31 3.46
C ALA A 38 -4.62 -9.75 3.35
N ALA A 39 -4.92 -10.61 2.36
CA ALA A 39 -6.25 -11.21 2.23
C ALA A 39 -6.62 -12.10 3.42
N ALA A 40 -5.69 -12.90 3.95
CA ALA A 40 -5.93 -13.72 5.13
C ALA A 40 -6.18 -12.86 6.38
N PHE A 41 -5.48 -11.74 6.52
CA PHE A 41 -5.70 -10.78 7.58
C PHE A 41 -7.09 -10.15 7.48
N VAL A 42 -7.50 -9.67 6.31
CA VAL A 42 -8.87 -9.16 6.09
C VAL A 42 -9.93 -10.23 6.40
N ARG A 43 -9.73 -11.47 5.93
CA ARG A 43 -10.63 -12.60 6.16
C ARG A 43 -10.76 -12.96 7.64
N LYS A 44 -9.70 -12.77 8.43
CA LYS A 44 -9.74 -13.01 9.89
C LYS A 44 -10.77 -12.11 10.58
N TYR A 45 -10.96 -10.89 10.09
CA TYR A 45 -11.90 -9.92 10.67
C TYR A 45 -13.31 -10.00 10.07
N ASP A 46 -13.51 -10.87 9.07
CA ASP A 46 -14.80 -11.08 8.39
C ASP A 46 -15.55 -9.78 8.11
N VAL A 47 -14.85 -8.84 7.46
CA VAL A 47 -15.33 -7.47 7.26
C VAL A 47 -16.64 -7.49 6.48
N ASN A 48 -17.72 -7.06 7.13
CA ASN A 48 -19.02 -6.92 6.48
C ASN A 48 -19.07 -5.60 5.70
N GLU A 49 -18.80 -5.66 4.39
CA GLU A 49 -18.78 -4.49 3.52
C GLU A 49 -20.13 -3.75 3.46
N ASP A 50 -21.25 -4.49 3.44
CA ASP A 50 -22.59 -3.90 3.36
C ASP A 50 -22.92 -3.10 4.62
N GLN A 51 -22.57 -3.65 5.79
CA GLN A 51 -22.73 -2.98 7.06
C GLN A 51 -21.84 -1.75 7.17
N CYS A 52 -20.56 -1.86 6.79
CA CYS A 52 -19.64 -0.72 6.80
C CYS A 52 -20.12 0.40 5.87
N THR A 53 -20.57 0.05 4.67
CA THR A 53 -21.12 1.00 3.70
C THR A 53 -22.37 1.68 4.25
N SER A 54 -23.31 0.92 4.81
CA SER A 54 -24.54 1.44 5.40
C SER A 54 -24.27 2.41 6.54
N LEU A 55 -23.33 2.08 7.43
CA LEU A 55 -22.93 2.94 8.55
C LEU A 55 -22.25 4.21 8.06
N LEU A 56 -21.37 4.10 7.07
CA LEU A 56 -20.66 5.25 6.50
C LEU A 56 -21.62 6.19 5.77
N LEU A 57 -22.57 5.65 5.01
CA LEU A 57 -23.61 6.43 4.33
C LEU A 57 -24.54 7.09 5.34
N SER A 58 -24.98 6.36 6.37
CA SER A 58 -25.80 6.93 7.45
C SER A 58 -25.08 8.06 8.17
N TYR A 59 -23.78 7.90 8.46
CA TYR A 59 -22.99 8.94 9.13
C TYR A 59 -22.85 10.18 8.26
N THR A 60 -22.52 10.00 6.98
CA THR A 60 -22.29 11.10 6.04
C THR A 60 -23.58 11.83 5.64
N ASN A 61 -24.74 11.17 5.68
CA ASN A 61 -26.03 11.83 5.54
C ASN A 61 -26.43 12.64 6.78
N ALA A 62 -26.06 12.17 7.98
CA ALA A 62 -26.37 12.84 9.24
C ALA A 62 -25.38 13.98 9.57
N HIS A 63 -24.16 13.87 9.08
CA HIS A 63 -23.06 14.82 9.30
C HIS A 63 -22.60 15.42 7.98
N SER A 64 -21.50 16.16 7.99
CA SER A 64 -20.88 16.65 6.75
C SER A 64 -19.87 15.64 6.21
N HIS A 65 -19.69 15.60 4.90
CA HIS A 65 -18.57 14.91 4.24
C HIS A 65 -17.23 15.68 4.38
N SER A 66 -17.22 16.82 5.07
CA SER A 66 -16.02 17.64 5.25
C SER A 66 -15.06 17.06 6.29
N TYR A 67 -13.77 17.16 6.01
CA TYR A 67 -12.73 16.87 7.00
C TYR A 67 -12.76 17.87 8.17
N PRO A 68 -12.53 17.44 9.42
CA PRO A 68 -12.36 16.05 9.86
C PRO A 68 -13.71 15.33 10.04
N MET A 69 -13.80 14.08 9.57
CA MET A 69 -14.91 13.20 9.89
C MET A 69 -14.60 12.44 11.17
N LEU A 70 -15.53 12.44 12.13
CA LEU A 70 -15.43 11.72 13.41
C LEU A 70 -16.13 10.36 13.35
N ILE A 71 -16.14 9.74 12.16
CA ILE A 71 -16.67 8.39 12.00
C ILE A 71 -15.89 7.42 12.89
N GLY A 72 -16.61 6.58 13.62
CA GLY A 72 -16.01 5.60 14.52
C GLY A 72 -15.82 6.05 15.96
N ASP A 73 -16.12 7.30 16.33
CA ASP A 73 -15.98 7.76 17.73
C ASP A 73 -16.84 6.91 18.70
N HIS A 74 -18.03 6.51 18.25
CA HIS A 74 -18.98 5.69 19.02
C HIS A 74 -18.94 4.20 18.68
N PHE A 75 -17.96 3.75 17.89
CA PHE A 75 -17.84 2.34 17.54
C PHE A 75 -17.14 1.57 18.67
N ASP A 76 -17.59 0.33 18.88
CA ASP A 76 -16.81 -0.64 19.64
C ASP A 76 -15.53 -1.04 18.88
N GLU A 77 -14.67 -1.80 19.55
CA GLU A 77 -13.36 -2.17 18.98
C GLU A 77 -13.51 -3.01 17.70
N ASP A 78 -14.47 -3.93 17.67
CA ASP A 78 -14.71 -4.81 16.52
C ASP A 78 -15.20 -4.02 15.31
N MET A 79 -16.15 -3.10 15.50
CA MET A 79 -16.66 -2.22 14.45
C MET A 79 -15.60 -1.24 13.96
N LYS A 80 -14.73 -0.73 14.86
CA LYS A 80 -13.57 0.08 14.47
C LYS A 80 -12.63 -0.71 13.58
N ASN A 81 -12.32 -1.95 13.94
CA ASN A 81 -11.45 -2.83 13.14
C ASN A 81 -12.07 -3.11 11.77
N GLN A 82 -13.35 -3.44 11.71
CA GLN A 82 -14.05 -3.66 10.44
C GLN A 82 -14.06 -2.41 9.56
N MET A 83 -14.46 -1.26 10.10
CA MET A 83 -14.51 0.00 9.35
C MET A 83 -13.12 0.43 8.87
N ALA A 84 -12.09 0.30 9.72
CA ALA A 84 -10.72 0.62 9.34
C ALA A 84 -10.21 -0.27 8.20
N LEU A 85 -10.45 -1.58 8.27
CA LEU A 85 -10.05 -2.51 7.22
C LEU A 85 -10.83 -2.32 5.93
N PHE A 86 -12.13 -2.01 6.03
CA PHE A 86 -12.97 -1.67 4.89
C PHE A 86 -12.42 -0.42 4.16
N LEU A 87 -12.17 0.67 4.89
CA LEU A 87 -11.63 1.90 4.32
C LEU A 87 -10.23 1.69 3.73
N ALA A 88 -9.37 0.93 4.41
CA ALA A 88 -8.05 0.59 3.89
C ALA A 88 -8.15 -0.14 2.54
N GLN A 89 -9.04 -1.12 2.41
CA GLN A 89 -9.26 -1.83 1.14
C GLN A 89 -9.79 -0.93 0.02
N LYS A 90 -10.61 0.07 0.34
CA LYS A 90 -11.15 1.02 -0.66
C LYS A 90 -10.11 2.04 -1.11
N TYR A 91 -9.28 2.57 -0.21
CA TYR A 91 -8.37 3.68 -0.53
C TYR A 91 -6.91 3.28 -0.77
N MET A 92 -6.46 2.15 -0.23
CA MET A 92 -5.06 1.72 -0.35
C MET A 92 -4.89 0.70 -1.48
N VAL A 93 -3.69 0.68 -2.04
CA VAL A 93 -3.22 -0.33 -2.97
C VAL A 93 -1.92 -0.90 -2.45
N ASP A 94 -1.72 -2.20 -2.63
CA ASP A 94 -0.43 -2.80 -2.33
C ASP A 94 0.61 -2.33 -3.34
N PHE A 95 1.72 -1.82 -2.84
CA PHE A 95 2.85 -1.41 -3.65
C PHE A 95 4.14 -1.99 -3.08
N ASN A 96 4.81 -2.82 -3.88
CA ASN A 96 6.11 -3.37 -3.52
C ASN A 96 7.19 -2.29 -3.70
N SER A 97 7.48 -1.55 -2.64
CA SER A 97 8.49 -0.49 -2.65
C SER A 97 9.90 -1.06 -2.50
N SER A 98 10.79 -0.78 -3.46
CA SER A 98 12.24 -0.89 -3.26
C SER A 98 12.83 0.46 -2.81
N HIS A 99 13.97 0.45 -2.12
CA HIS A 99 14.64 1.69 -1.69
C HIS A 99 14.82 2.65 -2.88
N CYS A 100 14.54 3.94 -2.64
CA CYS A 100 14.74 5.05 -3.58
C CYS A 100 13.80 5.13 -4.81
N THR A 101 12.64 4.48 -4.81
CA THR A 101 11.60 4.72 -5.85
C THR A 101 10.47 5.58 -5.29
N PRO A 102 10.26 6.82 -5.81
CA PRO A 102 9.12 7.63 -5.39
C PRO A 102 7.81 6.96 -5.77
N LEU A 103 6.82 7.00 -4.87
CA LEU A 103 5.49 6.42 -5.11
C LEU A 103 4.80 7.15 -6.27
N SER A 104 4.42 6.41 -7.31
CA SER A 104 3.78 6.99 -8.50
C SER A 104 2.41 7.57 -8.16
N PRO A 105 2.07 8.80 -8.62
CA PRO A 105 0.74 9.38 -8.45
C PRO A 105 -0.39 8.49 -8.97
N SER A 106 -0.12 7.68 -9.99
CA SER A 106 -1.10 6.72 -10.55
C SER A 106 -1.53 5.60 -9.59
N LEU A 107 -0.79 5.39 -8.50
CA LEU A 107 -1.13 4.39 -7.48
C LEU A 107 -2.10 4.94 -6.43
N PHE A 108 -2.35 6.25 -6.39
CA PHE A 108 -3.35 6.81 -5.52
C PHE A 108 -4.73 6.65 -6.13
N ARG A 109 -5.67 6.11 -5.36
CA ARG A 109 -7.07 6.05 -5.74
C ARG A 109 -7.71 7.41 -5.52
N LEU A 110 -8.51 7.84 -6.49
CA LEU A 110 -9.36 9.02 -6.30
C LEU A 110 -10.39 8.75 -5.20
N PRO A 111 -10.90 9.80 -4.53
CA PRO A 111 -11.95 9.65 -3.55
C PRO A 111 -13.12 8.85 -4.12
N TRP A 112 -13.41 7.71 -3.48
CA TRP A 112 -14.59 6.92 -3.77
C TRP A 112 -15.84 7.76 -3.46
N ASP A 113 -16.79 7.76 -4.40
CA ASP A 113 -18.08 8.41 -4.22
C ASP A 113 -19.10 7.38 -3.71
N LEU A 114 -19.49 7.56 -2.45
CA LEU A 114 -20.43 6.71 -1.74
C LEU A 114 -21.82 6.66 -2.40
N ALA A 115 -22.19 7.68 -3.18
CA ALA A 115 -23.51 7.82 -3.77
C ALA A 115 -23.63 7.27 -5.21
N SER A 116 -22.50 7.11 -5.92
CA SER A 116 -22.51 6.70 -7.34
C SER A 116 -22.06 5.26 -7.59
N ASP A 117 -21.74 4.50 -6.55
CA ASP A 117 -21.33 3.10 -6.69
C ASP A 117 -22.56 2.20 -6.99
N PRO A 118 -22.69 1.69 -8.23
CA PRO A 118 -23.89 0.95 -8.66
C PRO A 118 -24.03 -0.42 -7.98
N ASP A 119 -22.99 -0.93 -7.31
CA ASP A 119 -23.04 -2.23 -6.63
C ASP A 119 -23.83 -2.18 -5.30
N TYR A 120 -24.14 -0.99 -4.78
CA TYR A 120 -24.74 -0.81 -3.46
C TYR A 120 -26.15 -0.20 -3.47
N VAL A 121 -26.71 0.14 -4.63
CA VAL A 121 -28.13 0.51 -4.76
C VAL A 121 -28.95 -0.75 -5.05
N LYS A 122 -29.29 -1.52 -4.00
CA LYS A 122 -30.36 -2.52 -4.10
C LYS A 122 -31.67 -1.89 -3.63
N VAL A 123 -32.47 -1.45 -4.60
CA VAL A 123 -33.90 -1.11 -4.45
C VAL A 123 -34.71 -2.36 -4.16
#